data_AF-A0A2D5X5F0-F1
#
_entry.id   AF-A0A2D5X5F0-F1
#
_cell.length_a   1.000
_cell.length_b   1.000
_cell.length_c   1.000
_cell.angle_alpha   90.00
_cell.angle_beta   90.00
_cell.angle_gamma   90.00
#
_symmetry.space_group_name_H-M   'P 1'
#
loop_
_entity.id
_entity.type
_entity.pdbx_description
1 polymer ?
#
loop_
_entity_poly.entity_id
_entity_poly.type
_entity_poly.pdbx_seq_one_letter_code
_entity_poly.pdbx_strand_id
1 'polypeptide(L)'
;MPSEREGNLKLWQCLKQTYQNDQERLQKIYLACQHIVKNLPLAISIDNLLDSDALNTELALCGKIGIIESILKAEKNSSLYFKPNEEDLSDNMSNLQDTWYIQFFRRVFEGCSKDDLPERLRNLTLIIFNYDRCIEHFLYQSIIQYFRLSEEECASLLNENLKVIHPYGTVGRLPWQSDHNGNSTPRQFGAPANYLDIINSTDSIKTFSESERLESTVRKRILSSMEHAGRLIFLGFAYHRMNMELLSNFGAERFINQSKVMCLATTLVCSVNYLGRFVLPH
;
A
#
# COMPACT_ATOMS: atom_id res chain seq x y z
N MET A 1 -34.17 -9.45 -11.39
CA MET A 1 -32.95 -9.25 -10.57
C MET A 1 -32.73 -10.53 -9.78
N PRO A 2 -31.59 -11.23 -9.96
CA PRO A 2 -31.27 -12.41 -9.14
C PRO A 2 -31.42 -12.08 -7.66
N SER A 3 -31.94 -13.03 -6.89
CA SER A 3 -32.33 -12.83 -5.50
C SER A 3 -31.22 -12.18 -4.69
N GLU A 4 -31.57 -11.18 -3.89
CA GLU A 4 -30.71 -10.46 -2.92
C GLU A 4 -30.08 -11.38 -1.84
N ARG A 5 -30.03 -12.71 -2.04
CA ARG A 5 -29.61 -13.71 -1.08
C ARG A 5 -28.12 -14.09 -1.17
N GLU A 6 -27.42 -13.71 -2.23
CA GLU A 6 -25.98 -13.95 -2.37
C GLU A 6 -25.27 -12.63 -2.67
N GLY A 7 -24.67 -12.02 -1.64
CA GLY A 7 -23.91 -10.78 -1.77
C GLY A 7 -23.91 -9.90 -0.51
N ASN A 8 -23.14 -8.82 -0.55
CA ASN A 8 -23.06 -7.86 0.53
C ASN A 8 -24.27 -6.90 0.50
N LEU A 9 -25.34 -7.27 1.21
CA LEU A 9 -26.59 -6.50 1.27
C LEU A 9 -26.41 -5.07 1.77
N LYS A 10 -25.54 -4.86 2.76
CA LYS A 10 -25.31 -3.54 3.35
C LYS A 10 -24.62 -2.60 2.35
N LEU A 11 -23.63 -3.10 1.62
CA LEU A 11 -22.99 -2.35 0.53
C LEU A 11 -24.00 -2.02 -0.57
N TRP A 12 -24.82 -2.99 -0.98
CA TRP A 12 -25.82 -2.77 -2.03
C TRP A 12 -26.88 -1.73 -1.63
N GLN A 13 -27.35 -1.76 -0.38
CA GLN A 13 -28.26 -0.75 0.16
C GLN A 13 -27.62 0.64 0.15
N CYS A 14 -26.34 0.74 0.54
CA CYS A 14 -25.60 1.99 0.49
C CYS A 14 -25.47 2.52 -0.94
N LEU A 15 -25.10 1.68 -1.92
CA LEU A 15 -25.03 2.06 -3.33
C LEU A 15 -26.40 2.52 -3.88
N LYS A 16 -27.48 1.79 -3.56
CA LYS A 16 -28.86 2.18 -3.90
C LYS A 16 -29.21 3.57 -3.37
N GLN A 17 -28.80 3.89 -2.14
CA GLN A 17 -29.03 5.20 -1.53
C GLN A 17 -28.19 6.29 -2.21
N THR A 18 -26.90 6.02 -2.45
CA THR A 18 -25.97 6.96 -3.10
C THR A 18 -26.40 7.32 -4.53
N TYR A 19 -26.87 6.34 -5.30
CA TYR A 19 -27.26 6.52 -6.71
C TYR A 19 -28.78 6.39 -6.94
N GLN A 20 -29.59 6.73 -5.93
CA GLN A 20 -31.06 6.55 -5.99
C GLN A 20 -31.73 7.22 -7.20
N ASN A 21 -31.15 8.31 -7.69
CA ASN A 21 -31.65 9.09 -8.83
C ASN A 21 -31.13 8.61 -10.20
N ASP A 22 -30.27 7.59 -10.24
CA ASP A 22 -29.63 7.09 -11.46
C ASP A 22 -29.75 5.56 -11.57
N GLN A 23 -30.94 5.13 -12.01
CA GLN A 23 -31.28 3.71 -12.14
C GLN A 23 -30.44 2.99 -13.20
N GLU A 24 -30.05 3.70 -14.27
CA GLU A 24 -29.19 3.15 -15.31
C GLU A 24 -27.81 2.83 -14.74
N ARG A 25 -27.22 3.76 -13.98
CA ARG A 25 -25.94 3.55 -13.33
C ARG A 25 -25.99 2.44 -12.28
N LEU A 26 -27.06 2.34 -11.49
CA LEU A 26 -27.24 1.23 -10.55
C LEU A 26 -27.26 -0.13 -11.26
N GLN A 27 -27.88 -0.22 -12.44
CA GLN A 27 -27.85 -1.43 -13.25
C GLN A 27 -26.43 -1.74 -13.74
N LYS A 28 -25.68 -0.73 -14.21
CA LYS A 28 -24.28 -0.89 -14.63
C LYS A 28 -23.37 -1.33 -13.48
N ILE A 29 -23.53 -0.75 -12.29
CA ILE A 29 -22.82 -1.16 -11.06
C ILE A 29 -23.10 -2.63 -10.73
N TYR A 30 -24.37 -3.05 -10.81
CA TYR A 30 -24.74 -4.45 -10.57
C TYR A 30 -24.04 -5.40 -11.56
N LEU A 31 -24.07 -5.07 -12.85
CA LEU A 31 -23.40 -5.85 -13.90
C LEU A 31 -21.88 -5.87 -13.70
N ALA A 32 -21.27 -4.76 -13.30
CA ALA A 32 -19.85 -4.67 -12.98
C ALA A 32 -19.47 -5.60 -11.81
N CYS A 33 -20.26 -5.62 -10.72
CA CYS A 33 -20.04 -6.56 -9.62
C CYS A 33 -20.10 -8.02 -10.09
N GLN A 34 -21.10 -8.38 -10.90
CA GLN A 34 -21.21 -9.74 -11.45
C GLN A 34 -20.01 -10.08 -12.36
N HIS A 35 -19.57 -9.12 -13.17
CA HIS A 35 -18.40 -9.27 -14.02
C HIS A 35 -17.14 -9.54 -13.21
N ILE A 36 -16.90 -8.80 -12.12
CA ILE A 36 -15.75 -9.00 -11.24
C ILE A 36 -15.79 -10.40 -10.62
N VAL A 37 -16.91 -10.79 -9.99
CA VAL A 37 -17.04 -12.10 -9.33
C VAL A 37 -16.79 -13.25 -10.32
N LYS A 38 -17.31 -13.15 -11.53
CA LYS A 38 -17.17 -14.20 -12.55
C LYS A 38 -15.76 -14.32 -13.12
N ASN A 39 -15.05 -13.19 -13.27
CA ASN A 39 -13.80 -13.16 -14.03
C ASN A 39 -12.54 -13.01 -13.17
N LEU A 40 -12.65 -12.63 -11.89
CA LEU A 40 -11.48 -12.54 -11.00
C LEU A 40 -10.67 -13.85 -10.91
N PRO A 41 -11.28 -15.06 -10.88
CA PRO A 41 -10.52 -16.32 -10.92
C PRO A 41 -9.71 -16.54 -12.21
N LEU A 42 -10.03 -15.84 -13.29
CA LEU A 42 -9.30 -15.91 -14.57
C LEU A 42 -8.19 -14.84 -14.66
N ALA A 43 -8.22 -13.83 -13.78
CA ALA A 43 -7.30 -12.71 -13.81
C ALA A 43 -6.05 -12.98 -12.96
N ILE A 44 -4.91 -12.46 -13.38
CA ILE A 44 -3.64 -12.53 -12.62
C ILE A 44 -3.73 -11.69 -11.33
N SER A 45 -4.45 -10.57 -11.40
CA SER A 45 -4.71 -9.68 -10.28
C SER A 45 -6.01 -8.90 -10.52
N ILE A 46 -6.53 -8.25 -9.49
CA ILE A 46 -7.66 -7.32 -9.63
C ILE A 46 -7.29 -6.14 -10.54
N ASP A 47 -6.07 -5.61 -10.46
CA ASP A 47 -5.62 -4.50 -11.28
C ASP A 47 -5.61 -4.85 -12.77
N ASN A 48 -5.15 -6.05 -13.11
CA ASN A 48 -5.19 -6.57 -14.48
C ASN A 48 -6.64 -6.70 -14.99
N LEU A 49 -7.59 -7.08 -14.12
CA LEU A 49 -8.99 -7.17 -14.51
C LEU A 49 -9.59 -5.78 -14.77
N LEU A 50 -9.31 -4.80 -13.90
CA LEU A 50 -9.82 -3.43 -14.06
C LEU A 50 -9.20 -2.72 -15.27
N ASP A 51 -7.94 -3.01 -15.58
CA ASP A 51 -7.24 -2.41 -16.73
C ASP A 51 -7.77 -2.93 -18.08
N SER A 52 -8.27 -4.17 -18.12
CA SER A 52 -8.84 -4.77 -19.34
C SER A 52 -10.03 -4.01 -19.93
N ASP A 53 -10.72 -3.19 -19.12
CA ASP A 53 -11.82 -2.31 -19.52
C ASP A 53 -11.69 -0.94 -18.81
N ALA A 54 -10.55 -0.29 -19.04
CA ALA A 54 -10.17 0.97 -18.38
C ALA A 54 -11.15 2.15 -18.55
N LEU A 55 -12.06 2.11 -19.52
CA LEU A 55 -13.06 3.17 -19.74
C LEU A 55 -14.34 2.98 -18.91
N ASN A 56 -14.49 1.81 -18.28
CA ASN A 56 -15.67 1.45 -17.53
C ASN A 56 -15.58 1.96 -16.08
N THR A 57 -16.19 3.13 -15.85
CA THR A 57 -16.15 3.81 -14.55
C THR A 57 -16.83 3.01 -13.44
N GLU A 58 -17.88 2.27 -13.74
CA GLU A 58 -18.60 1.43 -12.78
C GLU A 58 -17.78 0.19 -12.40
N LEU A 59 -17.08 -0.41 -13.36
CA LEU A 59 -16.15 -1.51 -13.09
C LEU A 59 -15.00 -1.05 -12.19
N ALA A 60 -14.38 0.09 -12.51
CA ALA A 60 -13.34 0.68 -11.68
C ALA A 60 -13.84 0.98 -10.26
N LEU A 61 -15.02 1.61 -10.12
CA LEU A 61 -15.64 1.90 -8.83
C LEU A 61 -15.83 0.62 -8.00
N CYS A 62 -16.46 -0.41 -8.58
CA CYS A 62 -16.73 -1.67 -7.87
C CYS A 62 -15.43 -2.39 -7.47
N GLY A 63 -14.44 -2.38 -8.36
CA GLY A 63 -13.12 -2.95 -8.09
C GLY A 63 -12.41 -2.27 -6.92
N LYS A 64 -12.38 -0.93 -6.91
CA LYS A 64 -11.79 -0.13 -5.84
C LYS A 64 -12.49 -0.35 -4.50
N ILE A 65 -13.82 -0.40 -4.47
CA ILE A 65 -14.58 -0.76 -3.25
C ILE A 65 -14.14 -2.12 -2.73
N GLY A 66 -14.02 -3.12 -3.62
CA GLY A 66 -13.57 -4.46 -3.26
C GLY A 66 -12.15 -4.50 -2.71
N ILE A 67 -11.22 -3.75 -3.32
CA ILE A 67 -9.84 -3.59 -2.84
C ILE A 67 -9.82 -2.98 -1.43
N ILE A 68 -10.48 -1.83 -1.25
CA ILE A 68 -10.51 -1.11 0.04
C ILE A 68 -11.11 -1.99 1.12
N GLU A 69 -12.28 -2.59 0.87
CA GLU A 69 -12.95 -3.44 1.85
C GLU A 69 -12.09 -4.65 2.22
N SER A 70 -11.45 -5.29 1.24
CA SER A 70 -10.60 -6.46 1.47
C SER A 70 -9.36 -6.12 2.30
N ILE A 71 -8.69 -5.01 1.97
CA ILE A 71 -7.50 -4.56 2.70
C ILE A 71 -7.86 -4.15 4.13
N LEU A 72 -8.91 -3.36 4.34
CA LEU A 72 -9.29 -2.96 5.70
C LEU A 72 -9.68 -4.15 6.58
N LYS A 73 -10.32 -5.17 6.01
CA LYS A 73 -10.58 -6.45 6.70
C LYS A 73 -9.29 -7.21 6.99
N ALA A 74 -8.35 -7.25 6.04
CA ALA A 74 -7.07 -7.91 6.22
C ALA A 74 -6.21 -7.22 7.27
N GLU A 75 -6.13 -5.89 7.26
CA GLU A 75 -5.44 -5.09 8.28
C GLU A 75 -5.96 -5.46 9.68
N LYS A 76 -7.28 -5.46 9.88
CA LYS A 76 -7.93 -5.81 11.16
C LYS A 76 -7.62 -7.22 11.64
N ASN A 77 -7.45 -8.17 10.72
CA ASN A 77 -7.22 -9.58 11.03
C ASN A 77 -5.74 -9.97 11.02
N SER A 78 -4.83 -9.02 10.77
CA SER A 78 -3.39 -9.27 10.68
C SER A 78 -2.71 -9.21 12.05
N SER A 79 -1.52 -9.79 12.16
CA SER A 79 -0.64 -9.65 13.33
C SER A 79 -0.15 -8.21 13.56
N LEU A 80 -0.37 -7.30 12.60
CA LEU A 80 -0.08 -5.87 12.72
C LEU A 80 -1.24 -5.08 13.36
N TYR A 81 -2.39 -5.71 13.61
CA TYR A 81 -3.48 -5.04 14.30
C TYR A 81 -3.25 -5.05 15.81
N PHE A 82 -2.75 -3.94 16.33
CA PHE A 82 -2.56 -3.74 17.77
C PHE A 82 -3.84 -3.16 18.37
N LYS A 83 -4.49 -3.93 19.26
CA LYS A 83 -5.73 -3.48 19.89
C LYS A 83 -5.45 -2.25 20.76
N PRO A 84 -6.27 -1.18 20.63
CA PRO A 84 -6.21 -0.06 21.54
C PRO A 84 -6.50 -0.56 22.96
N ASN A 85 -5.62 -0.26 23.92
CA ASN A 85 -5.74 -0.56 25.36
C ASN A 85 -5.43 -2.00 25.83
N GLU A 86 -4.81 -2.85 25.00
CA GLU A 86 -4.09 -4.02 25.57
C GLU A 86 -2.69 -3.57 25.99
N GLU A 87 -2.35 -3.76 27.26
CA GLU A 87 -1.20 -3.12 27.95
C GLU A 87 0.19 -3.49 27.39
N ASP A 88 0.30 -4.44 26.47
CA ASP A 88 1.59 -4.93 25.97
C ASP A 88 1.72 -4.92 24.44
N LEU A 89 2.18 -3.78 23.90
CA LEU A 89 2.81 -3.72 22.57
C LEU A 89 4.01 -4.69 22.43
N SER A 90 4.60 -5.10 23.55
CA SER A 90 5.69 -6.08 23.63
C SER A 90 5.30 -7.46 23.07
N ASP A 91 4.11 -7.95 23.41
CA ASP A 91 3.58 -9.22 22.90
C ASP A 91 3.26 -9.15 21.40
N ASN A 92 2.80 -8.00 20.95
CA ASN A 92 2.46 -7.78 19.55
C ASN A 92 3.66 -7.88 18.60
N MET A 93 4.83 -7.38 19.02
CA MET A 93 6.05 -7.45 18.21
C MET A 93 6.60 -8.88 18.09
N SER A 94 6.32 -9.73 19.09
CA SER A 94 6.70 -11.15 19.08
C SER A 94 5.96 -11.93 17.98
N ASN A 95 4.71 -11.56 17.69
CA ASN A 95 3.92 -12.17 16.61
C ASN A 95 4.45 -11.84 15.19
N LEU A 96 5.40 -10.92 15.09
CA LEU A 96 6.02 -10.50 13.82
C LEU A 96 7.40 -11.12 13.60
N GLN A 97 7.93 -11.93 14.52
CA GLN A 97 9.29 -12.50 14.43
C GLN A 97 9.50 -13.33 13.15
N ASP A 98 8.46 -14.04 12.71
CA ASP A 98 8.50 -14.86 11.48
C ASP A 98 8.23 -14.07 10.20
N THR A 99 8.05 -12.74 10.31
CA THR A 99 7.85 -11.85 9.17
C THR A 99 9.13 -11.11 8.79
N TRP A 100 9.18 -10.57 7.58
CA TRP A 100 10.31 -9.77 7.13
C TRP A 100 10.43 -8.42 7.87
N TYR A 101 9.36 -7.94 8.51
CA TYR A 101 9.30 -6.62 9.15
C TYR A 101 10.38 -6.45 10.22
N ILE A 102 10.57 -7.45 11.09
CA ILE A 102 11.58 -7.41 12.15
C ILE A 102 12.99 -7.35 11.57
N GLN A 103 13.26 -8.14 10.53
CA GLN A 103 14.57 -8.15 9.89
C GLN A 103 14.84 -6.84 9.14
N PHE A 104 13.82 -6.28 8.48
CA PHE A 104 13.90 -4.97 7.86
C PHE A 104 14.22 -3.89 8.91
N PHE A 105 13.48 -3.84 10.02
CA PHE A 105 13.73 -2.88 11.09
C PHE A 105 15.15 -2.99 11.63
N ARG A 106 15.59 -4.22 11.98
CA ARG A 106 16.95 -4.48 12.47
C ARG A 106 18.01 -3.99 11.50
N ARG A 107 17.85 -4.26 10.20
CA ARG A 107 18.82 -3.85 9.18
C ARG A 107 18.85 -2.35 8.93
N VAL A 108 17.68 -1.69 8.96
CA VAL A 108 17.59 -0.24 8.77
C VAL A 108 18.17 0.50 9.98
N PHE A 109 17.86 0.06 11.19
CA PHE A 109 18.20 0.78 12.43
C PHE A 109 19.40 0.20 13.20
N GLU A 110 20.16 -0.72 12.61
CA GLU A 110 21.40 -1.26 13.20
C GLU A 110 22.37 -0.13 13.55
N GLY A 111 22.82 -0.10 14.81
CA GLY A 111 23.74 0.92 15.34
C GLY A 111 23.17 2.35 15.37
N CYS A 112 21.85 2.53 15.21
CA CYS A 112 21.20 3.83 15.22
C CYS A 112 20.86 4.25 16.66
N SER A 113 21.27 5.45 17.08
CA SER A 113 20.76 6.09 18.29
C SER A 113 19.49 6.90 17.99
N LYS A 114 18.87 7.49 19.03
CA LYS A 114 17.72 8.40 18.84
C LYS A 114 18.10 9.62 18.01
N ASP A 115 19.29 10.17 18.23
CA ASP A 115 19.76 11.40 17.57
C ASP A 115 20.07 11.15 16.08
N ASP A 116 20.38 9.91 15.72
CA ASP A 116 20.65 9.49 14.33
C ASP A 116 19.37 9.28 13.51
N LEU A 117 18.19 9.18 14.15
CA LEU A 117 16.93 8.81 13.49
C LEU A 117 16.57 9.70 12.30
N PRO A 118 16.63 11.05 12.39
CA PRO A 118 16.26 11.90 11.27
C PRO A 118 17.12 11.61 10.03
N GLU A 119 18.44 11.46 10.22
CA GLU A 119 19.35 11.17 9.12
C GLU A 119 19.15 9.75 8.59
N ARG A 120 18.89 8.77 9.46
CA ARG A 120 18.62 7.40 9.03
C ARG A 120 17.38 7.31 8.14
N LEU A 121 16.32 8.01 8.52
CA LEU A 121 15.05 8.03 7.80
C LEU A 121 15.16 8.80 6.47
N ARG A 122 15.90 9.91 6.41
CA ARG A 122 16.15 10.66 5.16
C ARG A 122 16.86 9.82 4.09
N ASN A 123 17.70 8.88 4.51
CA ASN A 123 18.39 7.94 3.64
C ASN A 123 17.53 6.74 3.22
N LEU A 124 16.28 6.65 3.69
CA LEU A 124 15.33 5.60 3.33
C LEU A 124 14.19 6.18 2.50
N THR A 125 13.98 5.61 1.31
CA THR A 125 12.77 5.84 0.51
C THR A 125 12.02 4.53 0.33
N LEU A 126 10.72 4.53 0.62
CA LEU A 126 9.81 3.41 0.38
C LEU A 126 8.93 3.71 -0.84
N ILE A 127 8.96 2.83 -1.84
CA ILE A 127 8.04 2.86 -2.98
C ILE A 127 7.14 1.63 -2.85
N ILE A 128 5.88 1.85 -2.51
CA ILE A 128 4.94 0.80 -2.14
C ILE A 128 3.84 0.76 -3.19
N PHE A 129 3.82 -0.32 -3.98
CA PHE A 129 2.81 -0.53 -5.02
C PHE A 129 1.49 -1.07 -4.47
N ASN A 130 1.52 -1.64 -3.26
CA ASN A 130 0.32 -2.05 -2.55
C ASN A 130 -0.44 -0.84 -2.00
N TYR A 131 -1.75 -1.00 -1.85
CA TYR A 131 -2.64 0.03 -1.29
C TYR A 131 -2.72 0.01 0.24
N ASP A 132 -2.18 -1.03 0.90
CA ASP A 132 -2.15 -1.19 2.34
C ASP A 132 -1.15 -0.23 3.02
N ARG A 133 -1.26 -0.13 4.34
CA ARG A 133 -0.51 0.85 5.17
C ARG A 133 0.39 0.14 6.19
N CYS A 134 0.69 -1.15 5.92
CA CYS A 134 1.22 -2.07 6.92
C CYS A 134 2.64 -1.70 7.35
N ILE A 135 3.51 -1.33 6.41
CA ILE A 135 4.89 -0.99 6.73
C ILE A 135 5.00 0.34 7.48
N GLU A 136 4.16 1.32 7.13
CA GLU A 136 4.13 2.61 7.83
C GLU A 136 3.56 2.44 9.24
N HIS A 137 2.50 1.63 9.40
CA HIS A 137 1.97 1.29 10.72
C HIS A 137 3.00 0.56 11.57
N PHE A 138 3.68 -0.43 11.00
CA PHE A 138 4.75 -1.17 11.66
C PHE A 138 5.90 -0.25 12.09
N LEU A 139 6.38 0.62 11.19
CA LEU A 139 7.49 1.53 11.50
C LEU A 139 7.13 2.50 12.61
N TYR A 140 5.94 3.10 12.58
CA TYR A 140 5.45 4.00 13.62
C TYR A 140 5.49 3.33 15.00
N GLN A 141 4.90 2.14 15.10
CA GLN A 141 4.79 1.40 16.36
C GLN A 141 6.16 0.90 16.84
N SER A 142 6.99 0.38 15.92
CA SER A 142 8.31 -0.15 16.25
C SER A 142 9.28 0.94 16.69
N ILE A 143 9.23 2.14 16.09
CA ILE A 143 10.10 3.26 16.47
C ILE A 143 9.70 3.78 17.86
N ILE A 144 8.40 3.98 18.11
CA ILE A 144 7.88 4.35 19.45
C ILE A 144 8.40 3.37 20.50
N GLN A 145 8.24 2.07 20.26
CA GLN A 145 8.62 1.03 21.21
C GLN A 145 10.14 0.94 21.41
N TYR A 146 10.91 0.84 20.33
CA TYR A 146 12.36 0.60 20.38
C TYR A 146 13.13 1.82 20.88
N PHE A 147 12.77 3.01 20.40
CA PHE A 147 13.43 4.26 20.76
C PHE A 147 12.72 5.00 21.89
N ARG A 148 11.63 4.47 22.45
CA ARG A 148 10.86 5.10 23.55
C ARG A 148 10.55 6.57 23.25
N LEU A 149 9.97 6.81 22.08
CA LEU A 149 9.46 8.12 21.67
C LEU A 149 7.98 8.22 22.04
N SER A 150 7.50 9.44 22.30
CA SER A 150 6.06 9.69 22.33
C SER A 150 5.45 9.54 20.94
N GLU A 151 4.13 9.36 20.90
CA GLU A 151 3.36 9.26 19.66
C GLU A 151 3.52 10.51 18.77
N GLU A 152 3.57 11.70 19.39
CA GLU A 152 3.73 12.98 18.70
C GLU A 152 5.14 13.13 18.13
N GLU A 153 6.18 12.83 18.91
CA GLU A 153 7.57 12.87 18.44
C GLU A 153 7.78 11.92 17.25
N CYS A 154 7.25 10.70 17.32
CA CYS A 154 7.38 9.74 16.23
C CYS A 154 6.60 10.17 14.98
N ALA A 155 5.40 10.72 15.16
CA ALA A 155 4.61 11.25 14.05
C ALA A 155 5.37 12.36 13.32
N SER A 156 5.88 13.37 14.04
CA SER A 156 6.66 14.46 13.44
C SER A 156 7.92 13.93 12.75
N LEU A 157 8.68 13.07 13.44
CA LEU A 157 9.89 12.44 12.89
C LEU A 157 9.64 11.74 11.55
N LEU A 158 8.59 10.90 11.47
CA LEU A 158 8.27 10.15 10.26
C LEU A 158 7.75 11.06 9.13
N ASN A 159 6.83 11.99 9.43
CA ASN A 159 6.29 12.89 8.40
C ASN A 159 7.38 13.80 7.81
N GLU A 160 8.36 14.23 8.61
CA GLU A 160 9.41 15.14 8.18
C GLU A 160 10.57 14.44 7.44
N ASN A 161 10.89 13.19 7.81
CA ASN A 161 12.15 12.57 7.40
C ASN A 161 11.98 11.30 6.55
N LEU A 162 10.85 10.58 6.62
CA LEU A 162 10.66 9.35 5.85
C LEU A 162 9.94 9.63 4.53
N LYS A 163 10.57 9.30 3.40
CA LYS A 163 9.93 9.40 2.09
C LYS A 163 9.16 8.12 1.75
N VAL A 164 7.84 8.17 1.84
CA VAL A 164 6.95 7.09 1.36
C VAL A 164 6.22 7.52 0.08
N ILE A 165 6.23 6.67 -0.94
CA ILE A 165 5.58 6.91 -2.23
C ILE A 165 4.66 5.72 -2.53
N HIS A 166 3.36 5.98 -2.65
CA HIS A 166 2.39 5.04 -3.19
C HIS A 166 2.01 5.47 -4.60
N PRO A 167 2.53 4.81 -5.66
CA PRO A 167 2.23 5.18 -7.04
C PRO A 167 0.74 5.24 -7.34
N TYR A 168 0.02 4.26 -6.80
CA TYR A 168 -1.40 4.03 -7.04
C TYR A 168 -2.28 4.51 -5.87
N GLY A 169 -1.70 5.18 -4.87
CA GLY A 169 -2.42 5.64 -3.68
C GLY A 169 -2.60 4.57 -2.60
N THR A 170 -3.44 4.85 -1.61
CA THR A 170 -3.65 4.00 -0.41
C THR A 170 -5.12 3.94 -0.04
N VAL A 171 -5.49 2.99 0.83
CA VAL A 171 -6.84 2.87 1.42
C VAL A 171 -7.19 3.99 2.43
N GLY A 172 -6.41 5.08 2.46
CA GLY A 172 -6.55 6.22 3.36
C GLY A 172 -5.27 6.49 4.14
N ARG A 173 -5.18 7.64 4.81
CA ARG A 173 -4.01 7.94 5.66
C ARG A 173 -4.18 7.38 7.08
N LEU A 174 -3.09 7.01 7.71
CA LEU A 174 -3.06 6.72 9.15
C LEU A 174 -3.23 8.02 9.95
N PRO A 175 -3.75 7.97 11.20
CA PRO A 175 -4.07 9.19 11.95
C PRO A 175 -2.87 10.09 12.24
N TRP A 176 -1.68 9.50 12.41
CA TRP A 176 -0.44 10.23 12.65
C TRP A 176 0.14 10.87 11.37
N GLN A 177 -0.31 10.47 10.18
CA GLN A 177 0.20 11.01 8.92
C GLN A 177 -0.38 12.39 8.66
N SER A 178 0.47 13.34 8.28
CA SER A 178 0.07 14.68 7.89
C SER A 178 -0.74 14.66 6.59
N ASP A 179 -1.74 15.54 6.49
CA ASP A 179 -2.57 15.66 5.30
C ASP A 179 -1.93 16.62 4.27
N HIS A 180 -0.94 16.13 3.55
CA HIS A 180 -0.22 16.95 2.56
C HIS A 180 -1.05 17.28 1.31
N ASN A 181 -2.14 16.54 1.06
CA ASN A 181 -2.93 16.65 -0.16
C ASN A 181 -4.40 17.05 0.09
N GLY A 182 -4.82 17.26 1.34
CA GLY A 182 -6.16 17.75 1.73
C GLY A 182 -7.33 16.82 1.43
N ASN A 183 -7.07 15.60 0.96
CA ASN A 183 -8.05 14.76 0.27
C ASN A 183 -8.22 13.36 0.87
N SER A 184 -7.72 13.11 2.09
CA SER A 184 -7.90 11.80 2.73
C SER A 184 -8.30 11.91 4.19
N THR A 185 -9.46 11.33 4.52
CA THR A 185 -9.91 11.19 5.90
C THR A 185 -8.98 10.23 6.65
N PRO A 186 -8.42 10.63 7.82
CA PRO A 186 -7.57 9.75 8.60
C PRO A 186 -8.39 8.57 9.11
N ARG A 187 -7.80 7.37 9.02
CA ARG A 187 -8.42 6.13 9.47
C ARG A 187 -7.42 5.31 10.27
N GLN A 188 -7.83 4.93 11.49
CA GLN A 188 -7.09 3.99 12.32
C GLN A 188 -6.81 2.67 11.57
N PHE A 189 -5.65 2.07 11.82
CA PHE A 189 -5.27 0.80 11.18
C PHE A 189 -6.26 -0.31 11.55
N GLY A 190 -6.79 -1.03 10.56
CA GLY A 190 -7.81 -2.06 10.78
C GLY A 190 -9.15 -1.56 11.34
N ALA A 191 -9.39 -0.25 11.42
CA ALA A 191 -10.69 0.23 11.91
C ALA A 191 -11.82 -0.10 10.92
N PRO A 192 -13.01 -0.48 11.42
CA PRO A 192 -14.15 -0.71 10.56
C PRO A 192 -14.48 0.55 9.76
N ALA A 193 -14.80 0.38 8.49
CA ALA A 193 -15.31 1.44 7.64
C ALA A 193 -16.77 1.20 7.34
N ASN A 194 -17.58 2.25 7.43
CA ASN A 194 -18.92 2.19 6.87
C ASN A 194 -18.81 2.25 5.33
N TYR A 195 -19.83 1.76 4.61
CA TYR A 195 -19.76 1.68 3.15
C TYR A 195 -19.74 3.04 2.46
N LEU A 196 -20.30 4.07 3.08
CA LEU A 196 -20.27 5.43 2.53
C LEU A 196 -18.84 5.98 2.55
N ASP A 197 -18.09 5.76 3.64
CA ASP A 197 -16.67 6.12 3.71
C ASP A 197 -15.85 5.36 2.68
N ILE A 198 -16.12 4.06 2.47
CA ILE A 198 -15.41 3.24 1.48
C ILE A 198 -15.64 3.81 0.07
N ILE A 199 -16.89 4.11 -0.26
CA ILE A 199 -17.26 4.72 -1.56
C ILE A 199 -16.57 6.08 -1.72
N ASN A 200 -16.57 6.92 -0.68
CA ASN A 200 -15.93 8.24 -0.74
C ASN A 200 -14.39 8.14 -0.82
N SER A 201 -13.80 7.01 -0.41
CA SER A 201 -12.35 6.77 -0.45
C SER A 201 -11.88 6.19 -1.77
N THR A 202 -12.76 5.90 -2.75
CA THR A 202 -12.31 5.28 -4.01
C THR A 202 -11.39 6.19 -4.82
N ASP A 203 -11.46 7.51 -4.62
CA ASP A 203 -10.57 8.45 -5.31
C ASP A 203 -9.14 8.48 -4.73
N SER A 204 -8.94 7.92 -3.51
CA SER A 204 -7.61 7.80 -2.92
C SER A 204 -6.81 6.64 -3.50
N ILE A 205 -7.46 5.76 -4.27
CA ILE A 205 -6.85 4.66 -5.00
C ILE A 205 -7.01 4.90 -6.49
N LYS A 206 -5.90 4.74 -7.21
CA LYS A 206 -5.84 4.86 -8.65
C LYS A 206 -5.71 3.48 -9.27
N THR A 207 -6.51 3.20 -10.28
CA THR A 207 -6.18 2.12 -11.21
C THR A 207 -4.96 2.54 -12.04
N PHE A 208 -4.36 1.58 -12.73
CA PHE A 208 -3.23 1.84 -13.60
C PHE A 208 -3.56 2.85 -14.71
N SER A 209 -4.68 2.65 -15.41
CA SER A 209 -5.16 3.54 -16.46
C SER A 209 -5.43 4.98 -15.98
N GLU A 210 -5.86 5.16 -14.72
CA GLU A 210 -5.97 6.49 -14.10
C GLU A 210 -4.60 7.09 -13.78
N SER A 211 -3.63 6.24 -13.43
CA SER A 211 -2.27 6.66 -13.06
C SER A 211 -1.46 7.12 -14.27
N GLU A 212 -1.60 6.48 -15.43
CA GLU A 212 -0.99 6.91 -16.70
C GLU A 212 -1.45 8.30 -17.14
N ARG A 213 -2.71 8.66 -16.87
CA ARG A 213 -3.29 9.96 -17.26
C ARG A 213 -2.86 11.11 -16.35
N LEU A 214 -2.39 10.81 -15.14
CA LEU A 214 -1.96 11.79 -14.12
C LEU A 214 -0.43 12.02 -14.12
N GLU A 215 0.26 11.45 -15.10
CA GLU A 215 1.66 11.01 -14.97
C GLU A 215 2.70 12.08 -15.35
N SER A 216 2.94 13.04 -14.45
CA SER A 216 4.23 13.73 -14.48
C SER A 216 4.90 13.92 -13.12
N THR A 217 4.17 14.00 -12.00
CA THR A 217 4.80 14.34 -10.71
C THR A 217 5.20 13.12 -9.89
N VAL A 218 4.32 12.12 -9.72
CA VAL A 218 4.60 10.91 -8.92
C VAL A 218 5.72 10.09 -9.56
N ARG A 219 5.63 9.84 -10.87
CA ARG A 219 6.69 9.14 -11.61
C ARG A 219 8.04 9.87 -11.50
N LYS A 220 8.07 11.20 -11.70
CA LYS A 220 9.31 11.99 -11.51
C LYS A 220 9.88 11.84 -10.10
N ARG A 221 9.03 11.81 -9.05
CA ARG A 221 9.48 11.60 -7.67
C ARG A 221 10.11 10.23 -7.46
N ILE A 222 9.54 9.18 -8.07
CA ILE A 222 10.08 7.81 -8.04
C ILE A 222 11.42 7.77 -8.74
N LEU A 223 11.48 8.23 -9.99
CA LEU A 223 12.71 8.21 -10.79
C LEU A 223 13.83 9.03 -10.12
N SER A 224 13.52 10.21 -9.61
CA SER A 224 14.47 11.05 -8.87
C SER A 224 15.00 10.37 -7.61
N SER A 225 14.15 9.63 -6.87
CA SER A 225 14.58 8.82 -5.73
C SER A 225 15.51 7.68 -6.13
N MET A 226 15.22 7.02 -7.25
CA MET A 226 16.04 5.90 -7.73
C MET A 226 17.39 6.37 -8.28
N GLU A 227 17.44 7.49 -8.99
CA GLU A 227 18.65 8.05 -9.60
C GLU A 227 19.77 8.32 -8.57
N HIS A 228 19.40 8.74 -7.36
CA HIS A 228 20.34 9.07 -6.27
C HIS A 228 20.57 7.90 -5.30
N ALA A 229 19.90 6.76 -5.50
CA ALA A 229 20.00 5.64 -4.58
C ALA A 229 21.33 4.89 -4.75
N GLY A 230 22.09 4.73 -3.66
CA GLY A 230 23.25 3.84 -3.63
C GLY A 230 22.86 2.34 -3.59
N ARG A 231 21.63 2.03 -3.14
CA ARG A 231 21.09 0.67 -3.05
C ARG A 231 19.62 0.66 -3.44
N LEU A 232 19.24 -0.28 -4.28
CA LEU A 232 17.86 -0.56 -4.66
C LEU A 232 17.48 -1.96 -4.18
N ILE A 233 16.38 -2.09 -3.45
CA ILE A 233 15.94 -3.36 -2.87
C ILE A 233 14.49 -3.62 -3.29
N PHE A 234 14.26 -4.74 -4.00
CA PHE A 234 12.94 -5.23 -4.35
C PHE A 234 12.51 -6.33 -3.39
N LEU A 235 11.43 -6.08 -2.65
CA LEU A 235 10.91 -6.97 -1.61
C LEU A 235 9.48 -7.36 -1.91
N GLY A 236 9.19 -8.66 -1.97
CA GLY A 236 7.83 -9.15 -2.24
C GLY A 236 7.28 -8.67 -3.59
N PHE A 237 8.15 -8.49 -4.58
CA PHE A 237 7.81 -7.83 -5.84
C PHE A 237 7.66 -8.86 -6.95
N ALA A 238 6.47 -8.91 -7.56
CA ALA A 238 6.14 -9.88 -8.62
C ALA A 238 6.52 -9.43 -10.04
N TYR A 239 7.18 -8.27 -10.19
CA TYR A 239 7.62 -7.72 -11.48
C TYR A 239 6.50 -7.61 -12.52
N HIS A 240 5.27 -7.33 -12.09
CA HIS A 240 4.16 -7.07 -13.01
C HIS A 240 4.55 -5.98 -14.01
N ARG A 241 4.26 -6.23 -15.29
CA ARG A 241 4.64 -5.34 -16.40
C ARG A 241 4.26 -3.88 -16.15
N MET A 242 3.10 -3.63 -15.57
CA MET A 242 2.60 -2.29 -15.24
C MET A 242 3.46 -1.56 -14.21
N ASN A 243 3.87 -2.25 -13.14
CA ASN A 243 4.80 -1.69 -12.15
C ASN A 243 6.17 -1.45 -12.79
N MET A 244 6.60 -2.38 -13.65
CA MET A 244 7.84 -2.23 -14.39
C MET A 244 7.78 -1.07 -15.37
N GLU A 245 6.66 -0.77 -16.02
CA GLU A 245 6.48 0.37 -16.92
C GLU A 245 6.62 1.72 -16.20
N LEU A 246 6.09 1.81 -14.98
CA LEU A 246 6.29 2.98 -14.12
C LEU A 246 7.78 3.19 -13.80
N LEU A 247 8.48 2.08 -13.52
CA LEU A 247 9.92 2.07 -13.23
C LEU A 247 10.76 2.19 -14.51
N SER A 248 10.25 1.76 -15.66
CA SER A 248 10.96 1.66 -16.93
C SER A 248 10.72 2.90 -17.77
N ASN A 249 11.70 3.77 -17.73
CA ASN A 249 12.18 4.61 -18.84
C ASN A 249 13.55 5.14 -18.40
N PHE A 250 14.35 4.24 -17.83
CA PHE A 250 15.77 4.44 -17.66
C PHE A 250 16.38 4.43 -19.06
N GLY A 251 16.61 5.61 -19.63
CA GLY A 251 17.62 5.74 -20.67
C GLY A 251 18.94 5.18 -20.11
N ALA A 252 19.70 4.46 -20.94
CA ALA A 252 20.91 3.71 -20.57
C ALA A 252 22.04 4.52 -19.90
N GLU A 253 21.85 5.80 -19.61
CA GLU A 253 22.90 6.75 -19.20
C GLU A 253 22.79 7.33 -17.78
N ARG A 254 21.80 6.96 -16.95
CA ARG A 254 21.51 7.79 -15.74
C ARG A 254 21.39 7.09 -14.38
N PHE A 255 22.47 6.46 -13.95
CA PHE A 255 22.84 6.59 -12.55
C PHE A 255 24.10 7.45 -12.53
N ILE A 256 24.14 8.49 -11.69
CA ILE A 256 25.34 9.34 -11.56
C ILE A 256 26.58 8.48 -11.23
N ASN A 257 26.38 7.28 -10.67
CA ASN A 257 27.39 6.23 -10.54
C ASN A 257 26.83 4.85 -10.94
N GLN A 258 26.68 4.58 -12.25
CA GLN A 258 26.24 3.26 -12.76
C GLN A 258 27.07 2.08 -12.22
N SER A 259 28.34 2.30 -11.87
CA SER A 259 29.23 1.28 -11.32
C SER A 259 29.09 1.03 -9.81
N LYS A 260 28.20 1.74 -9.08
CA LYS A 260 28.06 1.62 -7.61
C LYS A 260 26.67 1.27 -7.09
N VAL A 261 25.62 1.25 -7.91
CA VAL A 261 24.28 0.95 -7.41
C VAL A 261 24.14 -0.55 -7.18
N MET A 262 23.99 -0.94 -5.91
CA MET A 262 23.71 -2.33 -5.55
C MET A 262 22.22 -2.58 -5.69
N CYS A 263 21.83 -3.46 -6.61
CA CYS A 263 20.46 -3.92 -6.76
C CYS A 263 20.29 -5.30 -6.10
N LEU A 264 19.35 -5.41 -5.17
CA LEU A 264 18.98 -6.67 -4.51
C LEU A 264 17.50 -6.93 -4.78
N ALA A 265 17.17 -8.18 -5.05
CA ALA A 265 15.81 -8.58 -5.40
C ALA A 265 15.47 -9.90 -4.74
N THR A 266 14.24 -10.00 -4.25
CA THR A 266 13.68 -11.24 -3.70
C THR A 266 12.37 -11.56 -4.40
N THR A 267 12.22 -12.79 -4.88
CA THR A 267 10.97 -13.33 -5.45
C THR A 267 10.49 -14.48 -4.59
N LEU A 268 9.51 -14.19 -3.72
CA LEU A 268 8.74 -15.06 -2.82
C LEU A 268 9.45 -16.08 -1.89
N VAL A 269 8.95 -16.10 -0.65
CA VAL A 269 9.28 -16.95 0.52
C VAL A 269 10.65 -16.67 1.14
N CYS A 270 10.69 -15.80 2.15
CA CYS A 270 11.73 -15.89 3.19
C CYS A 270 11.51 -17.17 3.99
N SER A 271 11.86 -18.33 3.41
CA SER A 271 11.88 -19.59 4.13
C SER A 271 13.13 -19.61 5.00
N VAL A 272 12.90 -19.57 6.30
CA VAL A 272 13.70 -20.10 7.41
C VAL A 272 15.09 -20.62 7.04
N ASN A 273 16.10 -19.99 7.67
CA ASN A 273 17.50 -20.40 7.74
C ASN A 273 18.31 -20.40 6.43
N TYR A 274 18.93 -19.27 6.07
CA TYR A 274 20.33 -19.29 5.62
C TYR A 274 21.00 -17.94 5.93
N LEU A 275 22.00 -18.00 6.80
CA LEU A 275 23.05 -17.00 6.90
C LEU A 275 23.78 -16.93 5.55
N GLY A 276 23.64 -15.80 4.85
CA GLY A 276 24.59 -15.39 3.81
C GLY A 276 24.18 -15.72 2.36
N ARG A 277 24.13 -14.63 1.57
CA ARG A 277 24.01 -14.54 0.10
C ARG A 277 22.61 -14.72 -0.49
N PHE A 278 22.08 -13.59 -0.92
CA PHE A 278 21.03 -13.49 -1.94
C PHE A 278 21.61 -13.99 -3.27
N VAL A 279 21.06 -15.09 -3.79
CA VAL A 279 21.38 -15.60 -5.14
C VAL A 279 20.10 -15.54 -5.95
N LEU A 280 20.15 -14.84 -7.09
CA LEU A 280 19.09 -14.82 -8.09
C LEU A 280 19.14 -16.15 -8.88
N PRO A 281 18.00 -16.83 -9.13
CA PRO A 281 17.93 -17.82 -10.20
C PRO A 281 17.99 -17.10 -11.55
N HIS A 282 18.73 -17.69 -12.49
CA HIS A 282 18.85 -17.26 -13.89
C HIS A 282 17.55 -17.41 -14.66
#